data_AF-A0A256ZAD4-F1
#
_entry.id   AF-A0A256ZAD4-F1
#
_cell.length_a   1.000
_cell.length_b   1.000
_cell.length_c   1.000
_cell.angle_alpha   90.00
_cell.angle_beta   90.00
_cell.angle_gamma   90.00
#
_symmetry.space_group_name_H-M   'P 1'
#
loop_
_entity.id
_entity.type
_entity.pdbx_description
1 polymer ?
#
loop_
_entity_poly.entity_id
_entity_poly.type
_entity_poly.pdbx_seq_one_letter_code
_entity_poly.pdbx_strand_id
1 'polypeptide(L)'
;ETPRDYEIYNLGGNRPVELMYFISLIEKELGIEAKKEFLPIQPGDVPETYADIEKARRDLGYEPRTPIEKGVKRFTEWFREYHQDLFGMG
;
A
#
# COMPACT_ATOMS: atom_id res chain seq x y z
N GLU A 1 -38.02 -11.72 9.21
CA GLU A 1 -36.74 -10.97 9.19
C GLU A 1 -36.83 -9.94 8.07
N THR A 2 -36.32 -8.73 8.28
CA THR A 2 -36.31 -7.68 7.25
C THR A 2 -35.11 -7.95 6.32
N PRO A 3 -35.30 -8.22 5.01
CA PRO A 3 -34.16 -8.41 4.13
C PRO A 3 -33.46 -7.06 3.99
N ARG A 4 -32.18 -7.03 4.35
CA ARG A 4 -31.29 -5.96 3.95
C ARG A 4 -30.33 -6.57 2.96
N ASP A 5 -30.54 -6.28 1.68
CA ASP A 5 -29.67 -6.73 0.60
C ASP A 5 -28.36 -5.95 0.67
N TYR A 6 -27.45 -6.39 1.52
CA TYR A 6 -26.11 -5.85 1.61
C TYR A 6 -25.13 -6.71 0.83
N GLU A 7 -24.25 -6.06 0.08
CA GLU A 7 -23.23 -6.71 -0.70
C GLU A 7 -21.84 -6.44 -0.09
N ILE A 8 -21.01 -7.48 -0.01
CA ILE A 8 -19.61 -7.38 0.44
C ILE A 8 -18.70 -7.23 -0.78
N TYR A 9 -17.77 -6.29 -0.73
CA TYR A 9 -16.81 -6.02 -1.80
C TYR A 9 -15.39 -5.91 -1.24
N ASN A 10 -14.42 -6.50 -1.94
CA ASN A 10 -13.01 -6.25 -1.70
C ASN A 10 -12.58 -5.02 -2.50
N LEU A 11 -11.93 -4.07 -1.82
CA LEU A 11 -11.31 -2.91 -2.43
C LEU A 11 -9.83 -2.92 -2.08
N GLY A 12 -8.97 -2.87 -3.09
CA GLY A 12 -7.53 -2.93 -2.91
C GLY A 12 -6.81 -3.05 -4.24
N GLY A 13 -5.47 -3.07 -4.19
CA GLY A 13 -4.66 -3.43 -5.34
C GLY A 13 -4.92 -4.88 -5.73
N ASN A 14 -5.10 -5.12 -7.03
CA ASN A 14 -5.29 -6.46 -7.62
C ASN A 14 -4.00 -7.03 -8.22
N ARG A 15 -2.85 -6.44 -7.89
CA ARG A 15 -1.53 -6.91 -8.29
C ARG A 15 -0.60 -6.85 -7.07
N PRO A 16 0.10 -7.94 -6.74
CA PRO A 16 1.06 -7.94 -5.66
C PRO A 16 2.25 -7.03 -6.01
N VAL A 17 2.88 -6.49 -4.98
CA VAL A 17 4.13 -5.73 -5.09
C VAL A 17 5.14 -6.37 -4.16
N GLU A 18 6.33 -6.66 -4.66
CA GLU A 18 7.40 -7.21 -3.83
C GLU A 18 7.81 -6.24 -2.72
N LEU A 19 7.95 -6.76 -1.49
CA LEU A 19 8.31 -5.94 -0.33
C LEU A 19 9.64 -5.19 -0.54
N MET A 20 10.64 -5.85 -1.13
CA MET A 20 11.94 -5.23 -1.40
C MET A 20 11.84 -4.09 -2.42
N TYR A 21 10.99 -4.23 -3.42
CA TYR A 21 10.71 -3.16 -4.37
C TYR A 21 10.04 -1.97 -3.67
N PHE A 22 9.01 -2.23 -2.85
CA PHE A 22 8.34 -1.20 -2.06
C PHE A 22 9.32 -0.43 -1.14
N ILE A 23 10.19 -1.14 -0.43
CA ILE A 23 11.24 -0.53 0.41
C ILE A 23 12.18 0.33 -0.45
N SER A 24 12.63 -0.17 -1.62
CA SER A 24 13.53 0.58 -2.50
C SER A 24 12.93 1.90 -2.99
N LEU A 25 11.60 1.95 -3.19
CA LEU A 25 10.90 3.17 -3.55
C LEU A 25 10.94 4.19 -2.41
N ILE A 26 10.74 3.76 -1.16
CA ILE A 26 10.84 4.65 0.01
C ILE A 26 12.26 5.17 0.15
N GLU A 27 13.27 4.31 0.04
CA GLU A 27 14.69 4.69 0.12
C GLU A 27 15.04 5.72 -0.95
N LYS A 28 14.55 5.53 -2.17
CA LYS A 28 14.72 6.48 -3.28
C LYS A 28 14.07 7.84 -2.99
N GLU A 29 12.83 7.86 -2.53
CA GLU A 29 12.14 9.13 -2.24
C GLU A 29 12.74 9.85 -1.03
N LEU A 30 13.28 9.10 -0.07
CA LEU A 30 13.94 9.64 1.13
C LEU A 30 15.41 10.01 0.90
N GLY A 31 16.08 9.41 -0.09
CA GLY A 31 17.52 9.56 -0.33
C GLY A 31 18.39 8.87 0.72
N ILE A 32 17.84 7.91 1.46
CA ILE A 32 18.50 7.23 2.57
C ILE A 32 18.26 5.72 2.44
N GLU A 33 19.33 4.94 2.57
CA GLU A 33 19.21 3.48 2.61
C GLU A 33 18.78 3.02 4.01
N ALA A 34 17.75 2.19 4.06
CA ALA A 34 17.27 1.59 5.30
C ALA A 34 18.27 0.55 5.81
N LYS A 35 18.53 0.56 7.12
CA LYS A 35 19.21 -0.54 7.81
C LYS A 35 18.24 -1.71 7.95
N LYS A 36 18.35 -2.69 7.06
CA LYS A 36 17.45 -3.85 6.98
C LYS A 36 17.98 -4.99 7.85
N GLU A 37 17.09 -5.62 8.62
CA GLU A 37 17.35 -6.88 9.32
C GLU A 37 16.42 -7.94 8.72
N PHE A 38 17.01 -8.97 8.10
CA PHE A 38 16.25 -10.02 7.45
C PHE A 38 15.94 -11.13 8.45
N LEU A 39 14.65 -11.31 8.73
CA LEU A 39 14.14 -12.36 9.61
C LEU A 39 13.48 -13.47 8.78
N PRO A 40 13.37 -14.70 9.31
CA PRO A 40 12.51 -15.73 8.73
C PRO A 40 11.06 -15.25 8.63
N ILE A 41 10.27 -15.88 7.74
CA ILE A 41 8.84 -15.64 7.64
C ILE A 41 8.16 -15.84 9.00
N GLN A 42 7.34 -14.87 9.43
CA GLN A 42 6.72 -14.93 10.74
C GLN A 42 5.43 -15.75 10.69
N PRO A 43 5.03 -16.40 11.81
CA PRO A 43 3.74 -17.06 11.89
C PRO A 43 2.60 -16.07 11.64
N GLY A 44 1.89 -16.22 10.52
CA GLY A 44 0.81 -15.33 10.11
C GLY A 44 1.09 -14.53 8.84
N ASP A 45 2.34 -14.48 8.38
CA ASP A 45 2.66 -13.91 7.07
C ASP A 45 2.12 -14.80 5.94
N VAL A 46 1.51 -14.15 4.94
CA VAL A 46 1.15 -14.77 3.67
C VAL A 46 2.20 -14.37 2.62
N PRO A 47 2.82 -15.32 1.90
CA PRO A 47 3.87 -14.99 0.92
C PRO A 47 3.42 -14.04 -0.18
N GLU A 48 2.15 -14.14 -0.57
CA GLU A 48 1.53 -13.31 -1.59
C GLU A 48 0.04 -13.13 -1.28
N THR A 49 -0.45 -11.89 -1.39
CA THR A 49 -1.87 -11.57 -1.22
C THR A 49 -2.24 -10.36 -2.08
N TYR A 50 -3.44 -10.37 -2.63
CA TYR A 50 -4.01 -9.27 -3.39
C TYR A 50 -5.54 -9.34 -3.31
N ALA A 51 -6.21 -8.22 -3.57
CA ALA A 51 -7.67 -8.18 -3.57
C ALA A 51 -8.23 -8.80 -4.86
N ASP A 52 -9.12 -9.79 -4.73
CA ASP A 52 -10.04 -10.14 -5.83
C ASP A 52 -11.09 -9.03 -5.96
N ILE A 53 -10.96 -8.23 -7.03
CA ILE A 53 -11.81 -7.07 -7.29
C ILE A 53 -12.86 -7.31 -8.38
N GLU A 54 -13.02 -8.53 -8.90
CA GLU A 54 -13.92 -8.76 -10.04
C GLU A 54 -15.36 -8.32 -9.75
N LYS A 55 -15.83 -8.56 -8.51
CA LYS A 55 -17.15 -8.12 -8.05
C LYS A 55 -17.28 -6.60 -8.02
N ALA A 56 -16.28 -5.91 -7.44
CA ALA A 56 -16.28 -4.44 -7.35
C ALA A 56 -16.12 -3.78 -8.73
N ARG A 57 -15.32 -4.37 -9.62
CA ARG A 57 -15.16 -3.90 -10.99
C ARG A 57 -16.48 -3.97 -11.75
N ARG A 58 -17.17 -5.12 -11.70
CA ARG A 58 -18.44 -5.34 -12.40
C ARG A 58 -19.56 -4.44 -11.88
N ASP A 59 -19.74 -4.38 -10.56
CA ASP A 59 -20.92 -3.75 -9.98
C ASP A 59 -20.73 -2.24 -9.72
N LEU A 60 -19.49 -1.79 -9.46
CA LEU A 60 -19.16 -0.41 -9.08
C LEU A 60 -18.25 0.32 -10.07
N GLY A 61 -17.77 -0.36 -11.11
CA GLY A 61 -16.75 0.21 -12.02
C GLY A 61 -15.41 0.49 -11.32
N TYR A 62 -15.15 -0.16 -10.19
CA TYR A 62 -13.92 0.05 -9.42
C TYR A 62 -12.70 -0.48 -10.16
N GLU A 63 -11.67 0.35 -10.28
CA GLU A 63 -10.35 -0.04 -10.77
C GLU A 63 -9.28 0.82 -10.06
N PRO A 64 -8.31 0.21 -9.34
CA PRO A 64 -7.23 0.96 -8.72
C PRO A 64 -6.31 1.56 -9.80
N ARG A 65 -6.19 2.90 -9.82
CA ARG A 65 -5.43 3.64 -10.86
C ARG A 65 -4.15 4.31 -10.36
N THR A 66 -3.81 4.14 -9.08
CA THR A 66 -2.59 4.72 -8.50
C THR A 66 -1.50 3.65 -8.51
N PRO A 67 -0.46 3.78 -9.35
CA PRO A 67 0.71 2.92 -9.28
C PRO A 67 1.42 3.06 -7.93
N ILE A 68 2.12 2.02 -7.50
CA ILE A 68 2.75 2.00 -6.18
C ILE A 68 3.79 3.12 -6.02
N GLU A 69 4.55 3.42 -7.08
CA GLU A 69 5.55 4.49 -7.14
C GLU A 69 4.93 5.85 -6.86
N LYS A 70 3.75 6.11 -7.44
CA LYS A 70 3.00 7.34 -7.22
C LYS A 70 2.43 7.40 -5.81
N GLY A 71 1.99 6.28 -5.26
CA GLY A 71 1.51 6.17 -3.89
C GLY A 71 2.62 6.47 -2.87
N VAL A 72 3.77 5.81 -3.01
CA VAL A 72 4.94 5.99 -2.13
C VAL A 72 5.46 7.43 -2.17
N LYS A 73 5.59 8.02 -3.37
CA LYS A 73 5.99 9.42 -3.51
C LYS A 73 5.05 10.36 -2.76
N ARG A 74 3.73 10.26 -2.99
CA ARG A 74 2.74 11.10 -2.30
C ARG A 74 2.77 10.92 -0.79
N PHE A 75 2.94 9.68 -0.34
CA PHE A 75 3.03 9.38 1.09
C PHE A 75 4.26 10.01 1.72
N THR A 76 5.43 9.87 1.11
CA THR A 76 6.68 10.43 1.63
C THR A 76 6.70 11.95 1.61
N GLU A 77 6.11 12.59 0.59
CA GLU A 77 5.87 14.04 0.54
C GLU A 77 5.02 14.50 1.72
N TRP A 78 3.83 13.90 1.89
CA TRP A 78 2.95 14.20 3.02
C TRP A 78 3.62 13.95 4.38
N PHE A 79 4.34 12.84 4.52
CA PHE A 79 5.00 12.47 5.78
C PHE A 79 6.06 13.51 6.19
N ARG A 80 6.84 14.02 5.23
CA ARG A 80 7.82 15.09 5.45
C ARG A 80 7.16 16.39 5.88
N GLU A 81 6.06 16.77 5.22
CA GLU A 81 5.29 17.98 5.56
C GLU A 81 4.65 17.87 6.94
N TYR A 82 4.15 16.69 7.30
CA TYR A 82 3.50 16.48 8.59
C TYR A 82 4.51 16.43 9.75
N HIS A 83 5.75 15.97 9.49
CA HIS A 83 6.81 15.82 10.48
C HIS A 83 7.99 16.78 10.28
N GLN A 84 7.73 18.06 10.01
CA GLN A 84 8.78 19.07 9.78
C GLN A 84 9.88 19.06 10.85
N ASP A 85 9.50 18.87 12.12
CA ASP A 85 10.42 18.79 13.26
C ASP A 85 11.48 17.67 13.11
N LEU A 86 11.08 16.51 12.56
CA LEU A 86 11.97 15.38 12.35
C LEU A 86 12.96 15.61 11.21
N PHE A 87 12.62 16.52 10.29
CA PHE A 87 13.42 16.82 9.10
C PHE A 87 14.18 18.14 9.22
N GLY A 88 14.16 18.79 10.39
CA GLY A 88 14.86 20.07 10.61
C GLY A 88 14.35 21.20 9.71
N MET A 89 13.09 21.13 9.27
CA MET A 89 12.44 22.11 8.40
C MET A 89 11.53 23.06 9.19
N GLY A 90 12.02 23.57 10.33
CA GLY A 90 11.35 24.54 11.20
C GLY A 90 12.02 25.90 11.20
#